data_AF-A0A2E0L4Q2-F1
#
_entry.id   AF-A0A2E0L4Q2-F1
#
_cell.length_a   1.000
_cell.length_b   1.000
_cell.length_c   1.000
_cell.angle_alpha   90.00
_cell.angle_beta   90.00
_cell.angle_gamma   90.00
#
_symmetry.space_group_name_H-M   'P 1'
#
loop_
_entity.id
_entity.type
_entity.pdbx_description
1 polymer ?
#
loop_
_entity_poly.entity_id
_entity_poly.type
_entity_poly.pdbx_seq_one_letter_code
_entity_poly.pdbx_strand_id
1 'polypeptide(L)'
;MAIQQLGSTTLRWEYLTMSYNYSYGATTYEVNGSKEGKLKNMPLHDVLTVFGQSGWELVSMGGADGKTFVFKRQGTRNIALNGDKPTP
;
A
#
# COMPACT_ATOMS: atom_id res chain seq x y z
N MET A 1 37.60 3.77 -20.23
CA MET A 1 36.83 2.94 -19.29
C MET A 1 35.79 3.83 -18.64
N ALA A 2 34.50 3.63 -18.90
CA ALA A 2 33.43 4.43 -18.31
C ALA A 2 32.94 3.76 -17.02
N ILE A 3 32.97 4.48 -15.91
CA ILE A 3 32.44 4.03 -14.62
C ILE A 3 30.92 4.18 -14.70
N GLN A 4 30.19 3.06 -14.74
CA GLN A 4 28.73 3.08 -14.57
C GLN A 4 28.41 3.55 -13.15
N GLN A 5 27.79 4.72 -13.05
CA GLN A 5 27.30 5.28 -11.81
C GLN A 5 26.08 4.46 -11.36
N LEU A 6 26.28 3.53 -10.42
CA LEU A 6 25.20 2.76 -9.81
C LEU A 6 24.29 3.73 -9.05
N GLY A 7 23.06 3.93 -9.54
CA GLY A 7 22.06 4.75 -8.87
C GLY A 7 21.83 4.25 -7.44
N SER A 8 21.81 5.16 -6.45
CA SER A 8 21.59 4.78 -5.07
C SER A 8 20.10 4.47 -4.84
N THR A 9 19.79 3.20 -4.57
CA THR A 9 18.45 2.79 -4.13
C THR A 9 18.30 3.14 -2.65
N THR A 10 17.46 4.13 -2.34
CA THR A 10 17.13 4.43 -0.94
C THR A 10 15.96 3.54 -0.52
N LEU A 11 16.15 2.83 0.58
CA LEU A 11 15.11 2.03 1.21
C LEU A 11 14.19 2.96 2.02
N ARG A 12 12.89 2.87 1.77
CA ARG A 12 11.87 3.58 2.57
C ARG A 12 10.75 2.63 2.96
N TRP A 13 10.14 2.87 4.10
CA TRP A 13 8.90 2.19 4.47
C TRP A 13 7.71 2.89 3.82
N GLU A 14 6.84 2.12 3.20
CA GLU A 14 5.54 2.56 2.72
C GLU A 14 4.46 1.99 3.63
N TYR A 15 3.40 2.77 3.84
CA TYR A 15 2.27 2.38 4.68
C TYR A 15 0.98 2.43 3.87
N LEU A 16 0.08 1.51 4.17
CA LEU A 16 -1.25 1.45 3.60
C LEU A 16 -2.25 1.25 4.72
N THR A 17 -3.37 1.95 4.62
CA THR A 17 -4.52 1.77 5.50
C THR A 17 -5.65 1.16 4.69
N MET A 18 -6.34 0.19 5.26
CA MET A 18 -7.53 -0.39 4.69
C MET A 18 -8.62 -0.40 5.74
N SER A 19 -9.81 0.06 5.39
CA SER A 19 -11.01 -0.12 6.18
C SER A 19 -12.04 -0.88 5.38
N TYR A 20 -12.94 -1.58 6.07
CA TYR A 20 -14.10 -2.19 5.42
C TYR A 20 -15.39 -1.78 6.11
N ASN A 21 -16.45 -1.73 5.32
CA ASN A 21 -17.80 -1.48 5.80
C ASN A 21 -18.73 -2.58 5.26
N TYR A 22 -19.68 -2.99 6.07
CA TYR A 22 -20.72 -3.92 5.70
C TYR A 22 -22.07 -3.21 5.80
N SER A 23 -22.74 -3.04 4.67
CA SER A 23 -24.02 -2.33 4.58
C SER A 23 -24.92 -2.97 3.55
N TYR A 24 -26.20 -3.19 3.89
CA TYR A 24 -27.22 -3.68 2.96
C TYR A 24 -26.81 -4.95 2.17
N GLY A 25 -26.13 -5.90 2.83
CA GLY A 25 -25.68 -7.15 2.21
C GLY A 25 -24.45 -7.02 1.30
N ALA A 26 -23.80 -5.85 1.28
CA ALA A 26 -22.57 -5.61 0.53
C ALA A 26 -21.41 -5.27 1.45
N THR A 27 -20.23 -5.79 1.12
CA THR A 27 -18.97 -5.41 1.76
C THR A 27 -18.21 -4.47 0.84
N THR A 28 -17.84 -3.30 1.33
CA THR A 28 -17.02 -2.33 0.60
C THR A 28 -15.72 -2.10 1.33
N TYR A 29 -14.62 -2.01 0.58
CA TYR A 29 -13.29 -1.72 1.12
C TYR A 29 -12.85 -0.33 0.68
N GLU A 30 -12.21 0.38 1.58
CA GLU A 30 -11.53 1.64 1.33
C GLU A 30 -10.04 1.46 1.60
N VAL A 31 -9.20 1.87 0.65
CA VAL A 31 -7.74 1.81 0.73
C VAL A 31 -7.22 3.24 0.71
N ASN A 32 -6.51 3.64 1.76
CA ASN A 32 -6.05 5.01 1.98
C ASN A 32 -7.18 6.05 1.80
N GLY A 33 -8.37 5.73 2.31
CA GLY A 33 -9.57 6.58 2.25
C GLY A 33 -10.30 6.58 0.89
N SER A 34 -9.84 5.80 -0.09
CA SER A 34 -10.48 5.69 -1.40
C SER A 34 -11.15 4.33 -1.57
N LYS A 35 -12.41 4.32 -2.01
CA LYS A 35 -13.15 3.07 -2.26
C LYS A 35 -12.50 2.27 -3.38
N GLU A 36 -12.22 1.00 -3.12
CA GLU A 36 -11.66 0.10 -4.11
C GLU A 36 -12.74 -0.85 -4.63
N GLY A 37 -13.22 -0.57 -5.84
CA GLY A 37 -14.32 -1.31 -6.46
C GLY A 37 -13.96 -2.77 -6.76
N LYS A 38 -12.68 -3.07 -7.02
CA LYS A 38 -12.21 -4.44 -7.32
C LYS A 38 -12.34 -5.39 -6.13
N LEU A 39 -12.35 -4.84 -4.91
CA LEU A 39 -12.45 -5.62 -3.67
C LEU A 39 -13.88 -5.78 -3.18
N LYS A 40 -14.86 -5.15 -3.86
CA LYS A 40 -16.26 -5.16 -3.43
C LYS A 40 -16.79 -6.59 -3.30
N ASN A 41 -17.46 -6.85 -2.17
CA ASN A 41 -18.04 -8.14 -1.80
C ASN A 41 -17.05 -9.31 -1.71
N MET A 42 -15.74 -9.05 -1.79
CA MET A 42 -14.76 -10.08 -1.49
C MET A 42 -14.75 -10.38 0.02
N PRO A 43 -14.58 -11.66 0.41
CA PRO A 43 -14.30 -12.01 1.79
C PRO A 43 -13.03 -11.31 2.31
N LEU A 44 -13.03 -10.93 3.59
CA LEU A 44 -11.90 -10.22 4.20
C LEU A 44 -10.59 -11.01 4.05
N HIS A 45 -10.61 -12.32 4.25
CA HIS A 45 -9.41 -13.16 4.13
C HIS A 45 -8.82 -13.15 2.71
N ASP A 46 -9.66 -13.09 1.67
CA ASP A 46 -9.20 -12.96 0.29
C ASP A 46 -8.55 -11.60 0.05
N VAL A 47 -9.16 -10.53 0.57
CA VAL A 47 -8.61 -9.17 0.47
C VAL A 47 -7.25 -9.07 1.17
N LEU A 48 -7.11 -9.65 2.38
CA LEU A 48 -5.83 -9.72 3.08
C LEU A 48 -4.78 -10.52 2.28
N THR A 49 -5.20 -11.59 1.62
CA THR A 49 -4.34 -12.41 0.75
C THR A 49 -3.84 -11.61 -0.44
N VAL A 50 -4.70 -10.82 -1.10
CA VAL A 50 -4.31 -9.94 -2.22
C VAL A 50 -3.23 -8.93 -1.80
N PHE A 51 -3.37 -8.33 -0.62
CA PHE A 51 -2.34 -7.43 -0.09
C PHE A 51 -1.05 -8.16 0.23
N GLY A 52 -1.12 -9.34 0.87
CA GLY A 52 0.04 -10.18 1.16
C GLY A 52 0.82 -10.59 -0.10
N GLN A 53 0.12 -11.02 -1.15
CA GLN A 53 0.71 -11.34 -2.45
C GLN A 53 1.38 -10.13 -3.13
N SER A 54 0.91 -8.92 -2.81
CA SER A 54 1.49 -7.66 -3.29
C SER A 54 2.67 -7.16 -2.43
N GLY A 55 3.12 -7.97 -1.46
CA GLY A 55 4.24 -7.67 -0.58
C GLY A 55 3.90 -6.78 0.62
N TRP A 56 2.62 -6.59 0.94
CA TRP A 56 2.19 -5.85 2.12
C TRP A 56 2.08 -6.76 3.35
N GLU A 57 2.65 -6.31 4.46
CA GLU A 57 2.61 -6.99 5.75
C GLU A 57 1.63 -6.29 6.69
N LEU A 58 0.72 -7.04 7.31
CA LEU A 58 -0.20 -6.49 8.31
C LEU A 58 0.55 -6.20 9.62
N VAL A 59 0.46 -4.98 10.12
CA VAL A 59 1.18 -4.54 11.34
C VAL A 59 0.28 -4.03 12.46
N SER A 60 -0.95 -3.64 12.14
CA SER A 60 -1.90 -3.23 13.15
C SER A 60 -3.33 -3.49 12.69
N MET A 61 -4.17 -3.82 13.66
CA MET A 61 -5.62 -3.91 13.52
C MET A 61 -6.22 -2.98 14.57
N GLY A 62 -7.16 -2.12 14.19
CA GLY A 62 -7.71 -1.09 15.06
C GLY A 62 -8.92 -0.37 14.45
N GLY A 63 -9.24 0.80 15.01
CA GLY A 63 -10.46 1.55 14.69
C GLY A 63 -11.57 1.33 15.73
N ALA A 64 -12.52 2.26 15.82
CA ALA A 64 -13.58 2.25 16.83
C ALA A 64 -14.44 0.96 16.82
N ASP A 65 -14.43 0.25 15.69
CA ASP A 65 -15.17 -0.98 15.42
C ASP A 65 -14.25 -2.16 15.02
N GLY A 66 -12.93 -2.02 15.14
CA GLY A 66 -11.98 -3.05 14.73
C GLY A 66 -11.90 -3.30 13.22
N LYS A 67 -12.39 -2.37 12.39
CA LYS A 67 -12.46 -2.54 10.93
C LYS A 67 -11.34 -1.87 10.15
N THR A 68 -10.34 -1.31 10.82
CA THR A 68 -9.18 -0.68 10.19
C THR A 68 -7.94 -1.55 10.33
N PHE A 69 -7.24 -1.73 9.21
CA PHE A 69 -6.02 -2.51 9.10
C PHE A 69 -4.92 -1.61 8.58
N VAL A 70 -3.74 -1.71 9.18
CA VAL A 70 -2.55 -0.98 8.76
C VAL A 70 -1.52 -1.97 8.27
N PHE A 71 -1.00 -1.71 7.08
CA PHE A 71 0.03 -2.51 6.44
C PHE A 71 1.29 -1.69 6.23
N LYS A 72 2.42 -2.38 6.17
CA LYS A 72 3.69 -1.82 5.73
C LYS A 72 4.29 -2.64 4.60
N ARG A 73 5.15 -2.02 3.80
CA ARG A 73 6.08 -2.73 2.93
C ARG A 73 7.35 -1.93 2.73
N GLN A 74 8.42 -2.62 2.35
CA GLN A 74 9.65 -1.95 1.93
C GLN A 74 9.46 -1.43 0.50
N GLY A 75 9.45 -0.11 0.34
CA GLY A 75 9.46 0.55 -0.96
C GLY A 75 10.88 0.80 -1.43
N THR A 76 11.12 0.62 -2.73
CA THR A 76 12.34 1.05 -3.40
C THR A 76 12.05 2.32 -4.20
N ARG A 77 12.80 3.39 -3.91
CA ARG A 77 12.81 4.59 -4.76
C ARG A 77 14.15 4.66 -5.46
N ASN A 78 14.13 4.61 -6.78
CA ASN A 78 15.30 4.92 -7.58
C ASN A 78 15.53 6.43 -7.50
N ILE A 79 16.61 6.85 -6.85
CA ILE A 79 17.06 8.24 -6.92
C ILE A 79 17.92 8.35 -8.16
N ALA A 80 17.45 9.06 -9.17
CA ALA A 80 18.28 9.44 -10.31
C ALA A 80 19.38 10.39 -9.78
N LEU A 81 20.65 10.00 -9.91
CA LEU A 81 21.79 10.75 -9.40
C LEU A 81 22.20 11.94 -10.31
N ASN A 82 21.31 12.45 -11.17
CA ASN A 82 21.66 13.55 -12.06
C ASN A 82 20.62 14.68 -12.01
N GLY A 83 20.97 15.73 -11.28
CA GLY A 83 20.96 17.13 -11.73
C GLY A 83 19.71 17.81 -12.28
N ASP A 84 18.60 17.12 -12.55
CA ASP A 84 17.41 17.78 -13.10
C ASP A 84 16.61 18.43 -11.98
N LYS A 85 16.63 19.77 -11.98
CA LYS A 85 15.71 20.59 -11.18
C LYS A 85 14.28 20.14 -11.50
N PRO A 86 13.41 20.00 -10.48
CA PRO A 86 11.99 19.85 -10.75
C PRO A 86 11.48 21.15 -11.36
N THR A 87 11.20 21.14 -12.67
CA THR A 87 10.44 22.20 -13.33
C THR A 87 8.97 22.09 -12.84
N PRO A 88 8.28 23.21 -12.59
CA PRO A 88 6.99 23.28 -11.88
C PRO A 88 5.84 22.54 -12.56
#